data_AF-A0A528AEM1-F1
#
_entry.id   AF-A0A528AEM1-F1
#
_cell.length_a   1.000
_cell.length_b   1.000
_cell.length_c   1.000
_cell.angle_alpha   90.00
_cell.angle_beta   90.00
_cell.angle_gamma   90.00
#
_symmetry.space_group_name_H-M   'P 1'
#
loop_
_entity.id
_entity.type
_entity.pdbx_description
1 polymer ?
#
loop_
_entity_poly.entity_id
_entity_poly.type
_entity_poly.pdbx_seq_one_letter_code
_entity_poly.pdbx_strand_id
1 'polypeptide(L)' 'EKVGTLDQGSDADIVVLDARATPAMRLRMETADTLAEELFLLQTLGDDRAVREVYVAGRAMKTDMAV' A
#
# COMPACT_ATOMS: atom_id res chain seq x y z
N GLU A 1 7.20 20.41 7.11
CA GLU A 1 6.95 19.75 5.82
C GLU A 1 7.94 18.58 5.69
N LYS A 2 7.56 17.37 6.13
CA LYS A 2 8.46 16.19 6.16
C LYS A 2 7.79 14.87 5.72
N VAL A 3 6.49 14.91 5.40
CA VAL A 3 5.71 13.71 5.03
C VAL A 3 5.39 13.74 3.53
N GLY A 4 5.15 12.57 2.93
CA GLY A 4 4.72 12.44 1.52
C GLY A 4 5.85 12.25 0.50
N THR A 5 7.09 12.04 0.95
CA THR A 5 8.22 11.61 0.11
C THR A 5 8.97 10.47 0.79
N LEU A 6 9.73 9.70 0.00
CA LEU A 6 10.63 8.65 0.48
C LEU A 6 12.09 9.13 0.56
N ASP A 7 12.34 10.44 0.36
CA ASP A 7 13.68 11.03 0.43
C ASP A 7 14.27 10.98 1.84
N GLN A 8 15.61 10.91 1.91
CA GLN A 8 16.33 10.93 3.19
C GLN A 8 16.01 12.21 3.98
N GLY A 9 15.76 12.05 5.28
CA GLY A 9 15.44 13.16 6.19
C GLY A 9 13.94 13.42 6.34
N SER A 10 13.10 12.73 5.57
CA SER A 10 11.65 12.73 5.69
C SER A 10 11.18 11.80 6.79
N ASP A 11 9.98 12.06 7.30
CA ASP A 11 9.35 11.22 8.31
C ASP A 11 8.94 9.89 7.65
N ALA A 12 9.26 8.77 8.32
CA ALA A 12 9.01 7.43 7.82
C ALA A 12 7.56 6.99 8.06
N ASP A 13 6.62 7.77 7.52
CA ASP A 13 5.18 7.53 7.52
C ASP A 13 4.79 6.92 6.16
N ILE A 14 4.64 5.60 6.12
CA ILE A 14 4.57 4.83 4.88
C ILE A 14 3.46 3.78 4.98
N VAL A 15 2.72 3.59 3.89
CA VAL A 15 1.75 2.50 3.76
C VAL A 15 2.30 1.47 2.79
N VAL A 16 2.34 0.21 3.21
CA VAL A 16 2.63 -0.92 2.32
C VAL A 16 1.32 -1.40 1.73
N LEU A 17 1.21 -1.39 0.41
CA LEU A 17 0.02 -1.80 -0.32
C LEU A 17 0.21 -3.16 -0.99
N ASP A 18 -0.87 -3.94 -1.08
CA ASP A 18 -0.95 -5.20 -1.81
C ASP A 18 -2.01 -5.12 -2.92
N ALA A 19 -1.58 -4.96 -4.16
CA ALA A 19 -2.44 -4.92 -5.35
C ALA A 19 -3.10 -6.27 -5.68
N ARG A 20 -2.85 -7.33 -4.90
CA ARG A 20 -3.43 -8.68 -5.05
C ARG A 20 -4.23 -9.12 -3.81
N ALA A 21 -4.59 -8.18 -2.93
CA ALA A 21 -5.21 -8.45 -1.64
C ALA A 21 -6.56 -9.18 -1.72
N THR A 22 -7.35 -8.95 -2.78
CA THR A 22 -8.66 -9.61 -2.98
C THR A 22 -8.66 -10.53 -4.20
N PRO A 23 -9.56 -11.53 -4.31
CA PRO A 23 -9.66 -12.36 -5.50
C PRO A 23 -9.88 -11.58 -6.80
N ALA A 24 -10.71 -10.53 -6.77
CA ALA A 24 -10.97 -9.69 -7.93
C ALA A 24 -9.74 -8.88 -8.36
N MET A 25 -9.02 -8.31 -7.39
CA MET A 25 -7.75 -7.61 -7.64
C MET A 25 -6.69 -8.56 -8.21
N ARG A 26 -6.56 -9.76 -7.65
CA ARG A 26 -5.60 -10.78 -8.10
C ARG A 26 -5.81 -11.17 -9.56
N LEU A 27 -7.07 -11.39 -9.96
CA LEU A 27 -7.45 -11.68 -11.34
C LEU A 27 -7.13 -10.51 -12.28
N ARG A 28 -7.43 -9.27 -11.88
CA ARG A 28 -7.13 -8.09 -12.71
C ARG A 28 -5.63 -7.82 -12.84
N MET A 29 -4.83 -8.12 -11.82
CA MET A 29 -3.37 -8.05 -11.87
C MET A 29 -2.72 -9.15 -12.74
N GLU A 30 -3.47 -10.08 -13.33
CA GLU A 30 -2.94 -11.01 -14.34
C GLU A 30 -2.71 -10.34 -15.70
N THR A 31 -3.36 -9.20 -15.94
CA THR A 31 -3.30 -8.46 -17.21
C THR A 31 -2.86 -7.01 -17.05
N ALA A 32 -2.36 -6.63 -15.86
CA ALA A 32 -1.80 -5.30 -15.61
C ALA A 32 -0.29 -5.36 -15.86
N ASP A 33 0.18 -4.64 -16.87
CA ASP A 33 1.57 -4.69 -17.34
C ASP A 33 2.35 -3.43 -16.97
N THR A 34 1.65 -2.39 -16.51
CA THR A 34 2.23 -1.09 -16.17
C THR A 34 1.89 -0.65 -14.75
N LEU A 35 2.78 0.18 -14.18
CA LEU A 35 2.53 0.81 -12.88
C LEU A 35 1.25 1.66 -12.88
N ALA A 36 0.94 2.34 -13.99
CA ALA A 36 -0.28 3.14 -14.09
C ALA A 36 -1.55 2.27 -13.97
N GLU A 37 -1.55 1.09 -14.58
CA GLU A 37 -2.65 0.13 -14.47
C GLU A 37 -2.75 -0.46 -13.06
N GLU A 38 -1.63 -0.78 -12.42
CA GLU A 38 -1.60 -1.24 -11.03
C GLU A 38 -2.18 -0.18 -10.07
N LEU A 39 -1.77 1.08 -10.23
CA LEU A 39 -2.28 2.19 -9.42
C LEU A 39 -3.77 2.45 -9.68
N PHE A 40 -4.22 2.35 -10.93
CA PHE A 40 -5.64 2.46 -11.27
C PHE A 40 -6.47 1.33 -10.64
N LEU A 41 -5.94 0.10 -10.63
CA LEU A 41 -6.55 -1.04 -9.97
C LEU A 41 -6.67 -0.81 -8.46
N LEU A 42 -5.59 -0.37 -7.81
CA LEU A 42 -5.59 -0.03 -6.38
C LEU A 42 -6.62 1.06 -6.07
N GLN A 43 -6.72 2.10 -6.91
CA GLN A 43 -7.68 3.19 -6.73
C GLN A 43 -9.15 2.75 -6.87
N THR A 44 -9.43 1.81 -7.77
CA THR A 44 -10.81 1.44 -8.13
C THR A 44 -11.35 0.22 -7.40
N LEU A 45 -10.48 -0.73 -7.03
CA LEU A 45 -10.84 -2.00 -6.39
C LEU A 45 -10.25 -2.17 -4.98
N GLY A 46 -9.34 -1.29 -4.56
CA GLY A 46 -8.71 -1.37 -3.25
C GLY A 46 -9.68 -1.06 -2.10
N ASP A 47 -9.50 -1.78 -1.00
CA ASP A 47 -10.13 -1.52 0.29
C ASP A 47 -9.12 -1.70 1.43
N ASP A 48 -9.58 -1.79 2.68
CA ASP A 48 -8.72 -1.94 3.86
C ASP A 48 -7.80 -3.16 3.82
N ARG A 49 -8.18 -4.21 3.06
CA ARG A 49 -7.37 -5.41 2.87
C ARG A 49 -6.16 -5.15 1.98
N ALA A 50 -6.22 -4.15 1.11
CA ALA A 50 -5.08 -3.72 0.28
C ALA A 50 -3.98 -3.05 1.13
N VAL A 51 -4.28 -2.59 2.34
CA VAL A 51 -3.26 -2.09 3.27
C VAL A 51 -2.60 -3.28 3.95
N ARG A 52 -1.36 -3.61 3.58
CA ARG A 52 -0.61 -4.73 4.19
C ARG A 52 -0.02 -4.35 5.55
N GLU A 53 0.56 -3.17 5.66
CA GLU A 53 1.18 -2.62 6.87
C GLU A 53 1.14 -1.08 6.82
N VAL A 54 1.13 -0.45 7.99
CA VAL A 54 1.23 1.00 8.15
C VAL A 54 2.41 1.29 9.08
N TYR A 55 3.41 2.00 8.58
CA TYR A 55 4.53 2.49 9.36
C TYR A 55 4.26 3.94 9.78
N VAL A 56 4.45 4.24 11.06
CA VAL A 56 4.42 5.60 11.61
C VAL A 56 5.73 5.84 12.34
N ALA A 57 6.45 6.90 11.96
CA ALA A 57 7.81 7.18 12.42
C ALA A 57 8.73 5.95 12.33
N GLY A 58 8.58 5.15 11.26
CA GLY A 58 9.37 3.94 11.00
C GLY A 58 9.01 2.72 11.85
N ARG A 59 7.93 2.77 12.65
CA ARG A 59 7.44 1.63 13.44
C ARG A 59 6.20 1.04 12.78
N ALA A 60 6.16 -0.29 12.65
CA ALA A 60 4.99 -1.01 12.15
C ALA A 60 3.85 -0.89 13.15
N MET A 61 2.71 -0.33 12.76
CA MET A 61 1.58 -0.09 13.66
C MET A 61 0.44 -1.09 13.43
N LYS A 62 0.23 -1.57 12.20
CA LYS A 62 -0.88 -2.48 11.91
C LYS A 62 -0.64 -3.86 12.50
N THR A 63 0.57 -4.41 12.35
CA THR A 63 0.91 -5.70 12.95
C THR A 63 1.00 -5.62 14.48
N ASP A 64 1.56 -4.53 15.02
CA ASP A 64 1.71 -4.34 16.48
C ASP A 64 0.35 -4.18 17.19
N MET A 65 -0.69 -3.70 16.50
CA MET A 65 -2.05 -3.62 17.02
C MET A 65 -2.82 -4.95 17.00
N ALA A 66 -2.33 -5.96 16.29
CA ALA A 66 -2.96 -7.28 16.23
C ALA A 66 -2.55 -8.20 17.41
N VAL A 67 -1.87 -7.64 18.41
CA VAL A 67 -1.42 -8.29 19.66
C VAL A 67 -2.51 -8.22 20.73
#